data_AF-A0AAD8X2Y3-F1
#
_entry.id   AF-A0AAD8X2Y3-F1
#
_cell.length_a   1.000
_cell.length_b   1.000
_cell.length_c   1.000
_cell.angle_alpha   90.00
_cell.angle_beta   90.00
_cell.angle_gamma   90.00
#
_symmetry.space_group_name_H-M   'P 1'
#
loop_
_entity.id
_entity.type
_entity.pdbx_description
1 polymer ?
#
loop_
_entity_poly.entity_id
_entity_poly.type
_entity_poly.pdbx_seq_one_letter_code
_entity_poly.pdbx_strand_id
1 'polypeptide(L)'
;MGLRHFHPLAMLRVDAVAVAVVLLLLLSSPSPTSQLSFSATFGPWINAASPPPSPPSPALTQSNGGQEYAALQALKAAISDDPRGALSSWQGSNVCAYKGVYCSAPPPGAAAAGAVVAGIDLNHASLKGTLPAAVSLLAHLTFIHLNSNRLSGAVPDTLGDLQYLTELDLSNNLFSGPFPASTLLIPSLVYLDLRFNGFSGELPEEVFAKNLDAVFLNNNQFEGSIPETLWSSPATVITLANNRLTGPVPTSYSYGGGRLREVLFLNNRLTGCVPEALGFLPCIEVLDLSSNLLSGHLPSTLSCLSGIEVLNIAHNQLTGELPELVCELRRITNLSVAFNFFSGISQGCDALAGRSVFDFAGNCVPGRGMQRPQPECDGAPGDAGLSCLRIPGSRPVACAEAAVSVGVGVTFGGALPFGLSGGAGVGVTMIPYLGSSSEPVLELALTGLRIDSACELAFELDDLRAR
;
A
#
# COMPACT_ATOMS: atom_id res chain seq x y z
N MET A 1 -2.87 -53.55 -11.76
CA MET A 1 -2.87 -52.59 -12.89
C MET A 1 -4.31 -52.19 -13.13
N GLY A 2 -4.82 -50.99 -12.92
CA GLY A 2 -4.30 -49.74 -12.43
C GLY A 2 -5.46 -48.72 -12.51
N LEU A 3 -5.69 -47.99 -11.42
CA LEU A 3 -6.35 -46.68 -11.32
C LEU A 3 -7.85 -46.57 -11.69
N ARG A 4 -8.70 -46.70 -10.67
CA ARG A 4 -9.98 -45.98 -10.54
C ARG A 4 -9.79 -44.79 -9.61
N HIS A 5 -10.55 -43.73 -9.89
CA HIS A 5 -10.58 -42.42 -9.24
C HIS A 5 -10.48 -42.47 -7.70
N PHE A 6 -9.54 -41.69 -7.17
CA PHE A 6 -9.52 -41.20 -5.80
C PHE A 6 -9.53 -39.66 -5.83
N HIS A 7 -10.47 -39.07 -5.10
CA HIS A 7 -10.36 -37.71 -4.58
C HIS A 7 -9.06 -37.54 -3.78
N PRO A 8 -8.38 -36.38 -3.85
CA PRO A 8 -7.69 -35.81 -2.71
C PRO A 8 -8.54 -34.67 -2.14
N LEU A 9 -9.08 -34.76 -0.92
CA LEU A 9 -8.40 -34.52 0.36
C LEU A 9 -7.62 -33.21 0.40
N ALA A 10 -8.24 -32.24 1.08
CA ALA A 10 -7.66 -31.29 2.02
C ALA A 10 -6.14 -31.10 1.92
N MET A 11 -5.71 -29.97 1.34
CA MET A 11 -4.39 -29.42 1.60
C MET A 11 -4.49 -28.34 2.67
N LEU A 12 -3.66 -28.53 3.70
CA LEU A 12 -3.45 -27.65 4.84
C LEU A 12 -3.24 -26.20 4.39
N ARG A 13 -4.01 -25.29 4.99
CA ARG A 13 -3.56 -23.92 5.19
C ARG A 13 -2.28 -23.98 6.03
N VAL A 14 -1.16 -23.66 5.41
CA VAL A 14 0.05 -23.28 6.13
C VAL A 14 0.03 -21.76 6.12
N ASP A 15 -0.14 -21.18 7.31
CA ASP A 15 -0.33 -19.75 7.52
C ASP A 15 0.87 -18.96 6.96
N ALA A 16 0.61 -18.19 5.90
CA ALA A 16 1.59 -17.30 5.25
C ALA A 16 2.14 -16.22 6.21
N VAL A 17 1.48 -16.02 7.35
CA VAL A 17 1.95 -15.10 8.38
C VAL A 17 3.23 -15.59 9.07
N ALA A 18 3.51 -16.90 9.09
CA ALA A 18 4.70 -17.43 9.75
C ALA A 18 6.01 -17.17 8.98
N VAL A 19 5.97 -16.91 7.66
CA VAL A 19 7.17 -16.78 6.83
C VAL A 19 7.71 -15.35 6.80
N ALA A 20 6.83 -14.34 6.91
CA ALA A 20 7.24 -12.95 7.10
C ALA A 20 7.95 -12.73 8.46
N VAL A 21 7.55 -13.51 9.49
CA VAL A 21 8.09 -13.44 10.85
C VAL A 21 9.56 -13.86 10.94
N VAL A 22 10.02 -14.81 10.11
CA VAL A 22 11.42 -15.27 10.17
C VAL A 22 12.38 -14.31 9.47
N LEU A 23 11.90 -13.57 8.47
CA LEU A 23 12.74 -12.63 7.71
C LEU A 23 12.93 -11.27 8.42
N LEU A 24 11.96 -10.87 9.25
CA LEU A 24 12.00 -9.65 10.06
C LEU A 24 12.86 -9.79 11.34
N LEU A 25 13.16 -11.01 11.80
CA LEU A 25 13.93 -11.27 13.04
C LEU A 25 15.47 -11.33 12.86
N LEU A 26 16.01 -11.17 11.64
CA LEU A 26 17.46 -11.23 11.40
C LEU A 26 18.15 -9.86 11.21
N LEU A 27 17.43 -8.75 11.34
CA LEU A 27 18.00 -7.40 11.16
C LEU A 27 18.23 -6.61 12.46
N SER A 28 18.07 -7.24 13.63
CA SER A 28 18.34 -6.61 14.93
C SER A 28 19.49 -7.27 15.69
N SER A 29 20.73 -7.09 15.22
CA SER A 29 21.93 -7.22 16.09
C SER A 29 23.09 -6.39 15.55
N PRO A 30 23.77 -5.56 16.36
CA PRO A 30 24.93 -4.79 15.90
C PRO A 30 26.24 -5.49 16.28
N SER A 31 27.07 -5.88 15.32
CA SER A 31 28.55 -5.71 15.34
C SER A 31 29.23 -6.31 14.08
N PRO A 32 30.44 -5.83 13.71
CA PRO A 32 30.89 -5.81 12.32
C PRO A 32 31.87 -6.92 11.92
N THR A 33 32.11 -6.99 10.60
CA THR A 33 33.15 -7.74 9.86
C THR A 33 32.88 -9.21 9.54
N SER A 34 32.39 -9.46 8.31
CA SER A 34 33.11 -10.21 7.27
C SER A 34 32.21 -10.35 6.04
N GLN A 35 32.80 -10.16 4.85
CA GLN A 35 32.11 -10.27 3.56
C GLN A 35 31.61 -11.69 3.35
N LEU A 36 30.30 -11.86 3.21
CA LEU A 36 29.69 -13.01 2.57
C LEU A 36 28.62 -12.53 1.59
N SER A 37 28.87 -12.75 0.32
CA SER A 37 27.91 -12.54 -0.77
C SER A 37 26.81 -13.59 -0.66
N PHE A 38 25.61 -13.17 -0.29
CA PHE A 38 24.40 -13.97 -0.42
C PHE A 38 23.57 -13.46 -1.59
N SER A 39 23.50 -14.26 -2.66
CA SER A 39 22.45 -14.17 -3.66
C SER A 39 21.17 -14.75 -3.06
N ALA A 40 20.25 -13.90 -2.62
CA ALA A 40 18.91 -14.31 -2.21
C ALA A 40 17.95 -14.11 -3.39
N THR A 41 17.68 -15.19 -4.11
CA THR A 41 16.51 -15.32 -4.97
C THR A 41 15.27 -15.40 -4.08
N PHE A 42 14.45 -14.34 -4.07
CA PHE A 42 13.10 -14.38 -3.52
C PHE A 42 12.13 -14.89 -4.58
N GLY A 43 11.23 -15.78 -4.19
CA GLY A 43 10.05 -16.15 -4.96
C GLY A 43 8.98 -16.74 -4.04
N PRO A 44 7.76 -16.98 -4.54
CA PRO A 44 6.95 -16.04 -5.31
C PRO A 44 5.48 -16.06 -4.81
N TRP A 45 4.94 -14.97 -4.28
CA TRP A 45 3.48 -14.78 -4.19
C TRP A 45 3.12 -13.29 -4.33
N ILE A 46 3.39 -12.76 -5.53
CA ILE A 46 2.36 -11.99 -6.20
C ILE A 46 1.70 -13.05 -7.08
N ASN A 47 0.40 -13.26 -6.98
CA ASN A 47 -0.34 -13.77 -8.14
C ASN A 47 -0.29 -12.66 -9.19
N ALA A 48 0.89 -12.41 -9.77
CA ALA A 48 0.96 -12.08 -11.16
C ALA A 48 0.43 -13.34 -11.83
N ALA A 49 -0.87 -13.35 -12.14
CA ALA A 49 -1.28 -14.12 -13.29
C ALA A 49 -0.27 -13.74 -14.37
N SER A 50 0.60 -14.68 -14.74
CA SER A 50 1.41 -14.51 -15.93
C SER A 50 0.42 -14.05 -17.00
N PRO A 51 0.67 -12.94 -17.72
CA PRO A 51 -0.19 -12.62 -18.84
C PRO A 51 -0.28 -13.93 -19.66
N PRO A 52 -1.49 -14.38 -20.03
CA PRO A 52 -1.62 -15.60 -20.81
C PRO A 52 -0.62 -15.49 -21.96
N PRO A 53 0.14 -16.55 -22.30
CA PRO A 53 1.08 -16.48 -23.40
C PRO A 53 0.32 -15.93 -24.60
N SER A 54 0.71 -14.74 -25.05
CA SER A 54 0.05 -14.08 -26.16
C SER A 54 0.13 -15.05 -27.33
N PRO A 55 -0.99 -15.33 -28.03
CA PRO A 55 -0.89 -16.07 -29.28
C PRO A 55 0.12 -15.36 -30.17
N PRO A 56 0.90 -16.09 -31.00
CA PRO A 56 1.83 -15.45 -31.91
C PRO A 56 1.05 -14.41 -32.72
N SER A 57 1.41 -13.13 -32.55
CA SER A 57 0.66 -12.04 -33.15
C SER A 57 0.58 -12.28 -34.66
N PRO A 58 -0.61 -12.27 -35.27
CA PRO A 58 -0.72 -12.23 -36.72
C PRO A 58 0.07 -11.01 -37.21
N ALA A 59 0.69 -11.10 -38.38
CA ALA A 59 1.48 -10.02 -38.95
C ALA A 59 0.64 -8.74 -39.09
N LEU A 60 0.68 -7.89 -38.06
CA LEU A 60 0.03 -6.60 -38.04
C LEU A 60 0.95 -5.61 -38.76
N THR A 61 0.43 -4.99 -39.81
CA THR A 61 1.09 -3.95 -40.58
C THR A 61 1.43 -2.76 -39.67
N GLN A 62 2.72 -2.46 -39.55
CA GLN A 62 3.30 -1.42 -38.70
C GLN A 62 2.89 -0.02 -39.18
N SER A 63 2.40 0.84 -38.28
CA SER A 63 2.42 2.29 -38.52
C SER A 63 3.83 2.82 -38.34
N ASN A 64 4.23 3.74 -39.23
CA ASN A 64 5.49 4.47 -39.26
C ASN A 64 6.16 4.69 -37.89
N GLY A 65 7.10 3.81 -37.56
CA GLY A 65 7.84 3.78 -36.30
C GLY A 65 8.86 4.92 -36.13
N GLY A 66 8.63 6.11 -36.68
CA GLY A 66 9.58 7.23 -36.57
C GLY A 66 9.72 7.74 -35.14
N GLN A 67 8.59 8.02 -34.47
CA GLN A 67 8.60 8.57 -33.11
C GLN A 67 8.98 7.52 -32.06
N GLU A 68 8.41 6.32 -32.13
CA GLU A 68 8.74 5.24 -31.19
C GLU A 68 10.20 4.81 -31.30
N TYR A 69 10.71 4.67 -32.53
CA TYR A 69 12.14 4.43 -32.75
C TYR A 69 12.99 5.56 -32.18
N ALA A 70 12.65 6.82 -32.48
CA ALA A 70 13.42 7.97 -31.97
C ALA A 70 13.46 8.00 -30.44
N ALA A 71 12.34 7.74 -29.77
CA ALA A 71 12.25 7.67 -28.32
C ALA A 71 13.13 6.54 -27.74
N LEU A 72 13.05 5.34 -28.30
CA LEU A 72 13.84 4.19 -27.87
C LEU A 72 15.34 4.37 -28.17
N GLN A 73 15.70 5.00 -29.29
CA GLN A 73 17.10 5.35 -29.57
C GLN A 73 17.61 6.45 -28.64
N ALA A 74 16.78 7.42 -28.26
CA ALA A 74 17.14 8.41 -27.27
C ALA A 74 17.35 7.78 -25.89
N LEU A 75 16.47 6.85 -25.48
CA LEU A 75 16.66 6.05 -24.27
C LEU A 75 17.96 5.24 -24.32
N LYS A 76 18.22 4.54 -25.43
CA LYS A 76 19.49 3.82 -25.62
C LYS A 76 20.72 4.72 -25.53
N ALA A 77 20.65 5.91 -26.14
CA ALA A 77 21.75 6.89 -26.10
C ALA A 77 21.97 7.48 -24.70
N ALA A 78 20.93 7.53 -23.86
CA ALA A 78 21.04 7.94 -22.45
C ALA A 78 21.66 6.85 -21.55
N ILE A 79 21.79 5.61 -22.05
CA ILE A 79 22.47 4.53 -21.34
C ILE A 79 23.97 4.57 -21.66
N SER A 80 24.76 4.82 -20.62
CA SER A 80 26.23 4.91 -20.65
C SER A 80 26.95 3.57 -20.45
N ASP A 81 26.31 2.59 -19.79
CA ASP A 81 26.88 1.26 -19.57
C ASP A 81 25.76 0.19 -19.57
N ASP A 82 25.94 -0.85 -20.38
CA ASP A 82 25.03 -2.00 -20.55
C ASP A 82 25.83 -3.31 -20.44
N PRO A 83 26.23 -3.72 -19.23
CA PRO A 83 27.12 -4.86 -19.03
C PRO A 83 26.48 -6.21 -19.40
N ARG A 84 25.15 -6.26 -19.49
CA ARG A 84 24.38 -7.47 -19.84
C ARG A 84 23.98 -7.50 -21.31
N GLY A 85 24.34 -6.47 -22.09
CA GLY A 85 23.92 -6.34 -23.48
C GLY A 85 22.40 -6.36 -23.66
N ALA A 86 21.65 -5.85 -22.68
CA ALA A 86 20.19 -5.87 -22.71
C ALA A 86 19.62 -5.08 -23.90
N LEU A 87 20.32 -4.03 -24.34
CA LEU A 87 19.94 -3.15 -25.45
C LEU A 87 20.62 -3.54 -26.78
N SER A 88 21.26 -4.71 -26.84
CA SER A 88 21.98 -5.19 -28.03
C SER A 88 21.06 -5.34 -29.26
N SER A 89 19.83 -5.79 -29.03
CA SER A 89 18.79 -5.96 -30.06
C SER A 89 18.16 -4.66 -30.55
N TRP A 90 18.44 -3.52 -29.90
CA TRP A 90 17.81 -2.25 -30.20
C TRP A 90 18.44 -1.58 -31.43
N GLN A 91 18.24 -2.19 -32.60
CA GLN A 91 18.78 -1.77 -33.88
C GLN A 91 17.75 -1.99 -35.01
N GLY A 92 17.68 -1.05 -35.95
CA GLY A 92 16.74 -1.11 -37.09
C GLY A 92 15.35 -0.58 -36.75
N SER A 93 14.46 -0.50 -37.75
CA SER A 93 13.16 0.14 -37.59
C SER A 93 12.11 -0.72 -36.87
N ASN A 94 12.35 -2.03 -36.71
CA ASN A 94 11.39 -2.93 -36.07
C ASN A 94 11.55 -2.91 -34.53
N VAL A 95 11.03 -1.85 -33.91
CA VAL A 95 11.10 -1.63 -32.46
C VAL A 95 10.44 -2.74 -31.65
N CYS A 96 9.44 -3.44 -32.20
CA CYS A 96 8.77 -4.55 -31.53
C CYS A 96 9.64 -5.83 -31.45
N ALA A 97 10.77 -5.87 -32.16
CA ALA A 97 11.76 -6.94 -32.01
C ALA A 97 12.81 -6.64 -30.93
N TYR A 98 12.75 -5.46 -30.32
CA TYR A 98 13.70 -5.07 -29.28
C TYR A 98 13.41 -5.84 -27.99
N LYS A 99 14.44 -6.47 -27.43
CA LYS A 99 14.33 -7.14 -26.13
C LYS A 99 13.91 -6.13 -25.07
N GLY A 100 12.89 -6.48 -24.30
CA GLY A 100 12.33 -5.62 -23.25
C GLY A 100 11.34 -4.56 -23.76
N VAL A 101 11.06 -4.51 -25.07
CA VAL A 101 10.00 -3.66 -25.63
C VAL A 101 8.82 -4.55 -26.02
N TYR A 102 7.62 -4.18 -25.57
CA TYR A 102 6.40 -4.92 -25.81
C TYR A 102 5.45 -4.07 -26.65
N CYS A 103 5.02 -4.62 -27.78
CA CYS A 103 4.03 -3.99 -28.63
C CYS A 103 2.68 -4.69 -28.51
N SER A 104 1.60 -3.92 -28.55
CA SER A 104 0.23 -4.45 -28.57
C SER A 104 -0.66 -3.62 -29.49
N ALA A 105 -1.93 -4.00 -29.59
CA ALA A 105 -2.92 -3.14 -30.21
C ALA A 105 -3.09 -1.85 -29.38
N PRO A 106 -3.35 -0.68 -30.01
CA PRO A 106 -3.51 0.57 -29.29
C PRO A 106 -4.63 0.49 -28.24
N PRO A 107 -4.50 1.20 -27.12
CA PRO A 107 -5.57 1.29 -26.13
C PRO A 107 -6.89 1.77 -26.75
N PRO A 108 -8.05 1.33 -26.23
CA PRO A 108 -9.35 1.80 -26.71
C PRO A 108 -9.43 3.34 -26.69
N GLY A 109 -9.82 3.93 -27.82
CA GLY A 109 -9.89 5.39 -27.98
C GLY A 109 -8.59 6.06 -28.46
N ALA A 110 -7.47 5.35 -28.52
CA ALA A 110 -6.23 5.86 -29.10
C ALA A 110 -6.33 5.99 -30.64
N ALA A 111 -5.92 7.14 -31.17
CA ALA A 111 -5.88 7.40 -32.61
C ALA A 111 -4.58 6.83 -33.24
N ALA A 112 -4.41 5.50 -33.18
CA ALA A 112 -3.28 4.80 -33.78
C ALA A 112 -3.76 3.61 -34.62
N ALA A 113 -3.08 3.35 -35.74
CA ALA A 113 -3.37 2.23 -36.64
C ALA A 113 -2.22 1.22 -36.59
N GLY A 114 -2.50 -0.05 -36.32
CA GLY A 114 -1.45 -1.07 -36.19
C GLY A 114 -0.86 -1.15 -34.77
N ALA A 115 0.18 -1.95 -34.59
CA ALA A 115 0.78 -2.18 -33.28
C ALA A 115 1.58 -0.96 -32.79
N VAL A 116 1.49 -0.67 -31.50
CA VAL A 116 2.20 0.43 -30.81
C VAL A 116 3.04 -0.13 -29.66
N VAL A 117 4.07 0.59 -29.23
CA VAL A 117 4.85 0.26 -28.04
C VAL A 117 3.99 0.51 -26.80
N ALA A 118 3.60 -0.58 -26.14
CA ALA A 118 2.74 -0.59 -24.97
C ALA A 118 3.51 -0.80 -23.67
N GLY A 119 4.75 -1.31 -23.72
CA GLY A 119 5.51 -1.48 -22.48
C GLY A 119 7.01 -1.56 -22.67
N ILE A 120 7.72 -1.16 -21.61
CA ILE A 120 9.16 -1.34 -21.48
C ILE A 120 9.40 -2.11 -20.18
N ASP A 121 10.06 -3.26 -20.27
CA ASP A 121 10.60 -3.99 -19.12
C ASP A 121 12.10 -4.24 -19.33
N LEU A 122 12.90 -3.54 -18.51
CA LEU A 122 14.35 -3.67 -18.45
C LEU A 122 14.81 -4.02 -17.04
N ASN A 123 13.97 -4.75 -16.29
CA ASN A 123 14.28 -5.17 -14.93
C ASN A 123 15.59 -5.97 -14.86
N HIS A 124 16.38 -5.71 -13.82
CA HIS A 124 17.66 -6.38 -13.56
C HIS A 124 18.67 -6.32 -14.71
N ALA A 125 18.60 -5.32 -15.59
CA ALA A 125 19.55 -5.18 -16.70
C ALA A 125 20.90 -4.55 -16.28
N SER A 126 21.00 -4.02 -15.05
CA SER A 126 22.18 -3.30 -14.54
C SER A 126 22.59 -2.10 -15.41
N LEU A 127 21.65 -1.49 -16.13
CA LEU A 127 21.88 -0.35 -17.03
C LEU A 127 22.29 0.88 -16.24
N LYS A 128 23.38 1.55 -16.63
CA LYS A 128 23.78 2.84 -16.05
C LYS A 128 23.47 3.96 -17.02
N GLY A 129 22.76 4.99 -16.57
CA GLY A 129 22.40 6.11 -17.43
C GLY A 129 21.40 7.04 -16.75
N THR A 130 20.56 7.68 -17.55
CA THR A 130 19.44 8.50 -17.11
C THR A 130 18.17 8.11 -17.85
N LEU A 131 17.01 8.52 -17.34
CA LEU A 131 15.73 8.41 -18.05
C LEU A 131 15.49 9.70 -18.85
N PRO A 132 15.53 9.70 -20.19
CA PRO A 132 15.36 10.92 -20.97
C PRO A 132 13.88 11.27 -21.15
N ALA A 133 13.57 12.56 -21.26
CA ALA A 133 12.22 13.07 -21.52
C ALA A 133 11.56 12.47 -22.78
N ALA A 134 12.38 12.08 -23.76
CA ALA A 134 11.93 11.44 -25.00
C ALA A 134 11.16 10.13 -24.79
N VAL A 135 11.27 9.46 -23.64
CA VAL A 135 10.43 8.28 -23.32
C VAL A 135 8.95 8.62 -23.37
N SER A 136 8.57 9.85 -23.05
CA SER A 136 7.17 10.33 -23.07
C SER A 136 6.59 10.43 -24.48
N LEU A 137 7.42 10.33 -25.53
CA LEU A 137 6.95 10.23 -26.92
C LEU A 137 6.33 8.85 -27.23
N LEU A 138 6.56 7.85 -26.38
CA LEU A 138 5.89 6.55 -26.42
C LEU A 138 4.50 6.68 -25.79
N ALA A 139 3.64 7.45 -26.45
CA ALA A 139 2.37 7.92 -25.89
C ALA A 139 1.38 6.82 -25.48
N HIS A 140 1.59 5.58 -25.93
CA HIS A 140 0.72 4.43 -25.67
C HIS A 140 1.28 3.46 -24.61
N LEU A 141 2.35 3.83 -23.89
CA LEU A 141 2.87 3.03 -22.80
C LEU A 141 1.81 2.81 -21.72
N THR A 142 1.63 1.55 -21.34
CA THR A 142 0.83 1.11 -20.20
C THR A 142 1.70 0.73 -19.02
N PHE A 143 2.94 0.26 -19.24
CA PHE A 143 3.88 0.00 -18.15
C PHE A 143 5.32 0.39 -18.48
N ILE A 144 6.04 0.86 -17.46
CA ILE A 144 7.48 1.08 -17.48
C ILE A 144 8.06 0.38 -16.25
N HIS A 145 8.83 -0.68 -16.46
CA HIS A 145 9.53 -1.41 -15.40
C HIS A 145 11.04 -1.32 -15.59
N LEU A 146 11.71 -0.65 -14.66
CA LEU A 146 13.14 -0.35 -14.69
C LEU A 146 13.85 -0.80 -13.39
N ASN A 147 13.25 -1.72 -12.64
CA ASN A 147 13.78 -2.20 -11.36
C ASN A 147 15.22 -2.71 -11.48
N SER A 148 16.02 -2.48 -10.43
CA SER A 148 17.39 -3.03 -10.31
C SER A 148 18.29 -2.65 -11.48
N ASN A 149 18.34 -1.35 -11.75
CA ASN A 149 19.30 -0.73 -12.66
C ASN A 149 20.16 0.29 -11.91
N ARG A 150 20.98 1.04 -12.64
CA ARG A 150 21.84 2.12 -12.13
C ARG A 150 21.47 3.43 -12.81
N LEU A 151 20.17 3.64 -13.07
CA LEU A 151 19.65 4.87 -13.66
C LEU A 151 19.68 5.98 -12.61
N SER A 152 20.08 7.17 -13.00
CA SER A 152 20.35 8.29 -12.10
C SER A 152 19.73 9.60 -12.62
N GLY A 153 19.82 10.65 -11.81
CA GLY A 153 19.22 11.96 -12.11
C GLY A 153 17.77 12.06 -11.62
N ALA A 154 17.07 13.09 -12.07
CA ALA A 154 15.66 13.29 -11.79
C ALA A 154 14.79 12.52 -12.79
N VAL A 155 13.58 12.17 -12.38
CA VAL A 155 12.54 11.65 -13.28
C VAL A 155 12.02 12.82 -14.13
N PRO A 156 11.95 12.70 -15.48
CA PRO A 156 11.48 13.80 -16.32
C PRO A 156 10.02 14.14 -16.08
N ASP A 157 9.71 15.44 -15.97
CA ASP A 157 8.33 15.90 -15.77
C ASP A 157 7.37 15.55 -16.91
N THR A 158 7.92 15.32 -18.10
CA THR A 158 7.16 14.90 -19.28
C THR A 158 6.51 13.52 -19.13
N LEU A 159 6.89 12.71 -18.14
CA LEU A 159 6.18 11.45 -17.86
C LEU A 159 4.70 11.68 -17.52
N GLY A 160 4.35 12.87 -17.02
CA GLY A 160 2.95 13.27 -16.79
C GLY A 160 2.06 13.20 -18.03
N ASP A 161 2.66 13.24 -19.24
CA ASP A 161 1.93 13.21 -20.51
C ASP A 161 1.47 11.79 -20.93
N LEU A 162 1.94 10.74 -20.25
CA LEU A 162 1.68 9.34 -20.60
C LEU A 162 0.27 8.89 -20.18
N GLN A 163 -0.75 9.27 -20.95
CA GLN A 163 -2.16 9.11 -20.57
C GLN A 163 -2.61 7.68 -20.28
N TYR A 164 -1.95 6.67 -20.84
CA TYR A 164 -2.31 5.27 -20.68
C TYR A 164 -1.45 4.51 -19.67
N LEU A 165 -0.45 5.17 -19.04
CA LEU A 165 0.48 4.50 -18.14
C LEU A 165 -0.24 4.10 -16.85
N THR A 166 -0.32 2.80 -16.59
CA THR A 166 -0.94 2.21 -15.41
C THR A 166 0.08 1.81 -14.35
N GLU A 167 1.28 1.40 -14.78
CA GLU A 167 2.33 0.91 -13.88
C GLU A 167 3.66 1.61 -14.12
N LEU A 168 4.22 2.20 -13.07
CA LEU A 168 5.55 2.81 -13.07
C LEU A 168 6.40 2.22 -11.96
N ASP A 169 7.36 1.38 -12.33
CA ASP A 169 8.37 0.81 -11.44
C ASP A 169 9.76 1.37 -11.77
N LEU A 170 10.25 2.25 -10.90
CA LEU A 170 11.59 2.84 -10.94
C LEU A 170 12.47 2.37 -9.78
N SER A 171 12.06 1.29 -9.10
CA SER A 171 12.68 0.88 -7.84
C SER A 171 14.11 0.38 -8.00
N ASN A 172 14.89 0.44 -6.91
CA ASN A 172 16.28 -0.02 -6.86
C ASN A 172 17.13 0.57 -8.00
N ASN A 173 17.22 1.90 -7.99
CA ASN A 173 18.01 2.72 -8.93
C ASN A 173 18.79 3.78 -8.14
N LEU A 174 19.34 4.76 -8.85
CA LEU A 174 20.08 5.90 -8.32
C LEU A 174 19.36 7.22 -8.63
N PHE A 175 18.03 7.20 -8.82
CA PHE A 175 17.25 8.43 -9.03
C PHE A 175 17.34 9.32 -7.80
N SER A 176 17.28 10.64 -7.99
CA SER A 176 17.44 11.63 -6.93
C SER A 176 16.66 12.90 -7.24
N GLY A 177 16.54 13.79 -6.25
CA GLY A 177 15.72 15.00 -6.34
C GLY A 177 14.43 14.88 -5.52
N PRO A 178 13.46 15.79 -5.71
CA PRO A 178 12.18 15.72 -5.02
C PRO A 178 11.32 14.54 -5.50
N PHE A 179 10.20 14.30 -4.81
CA PHE A 179 9.15 13.42 -5.32
C PHE A 179 8.76 13.85 -6.76
N PRO A 180 8.66 12.93 -7.73
CA PRO A 180 8.32 13.27 -9.11
C PRO A 180 6.81 13.55 -9.26
N ALA A 181 6.38 14.75 -8.85
CA ALA A 181 4.97 15.15 -8.77
C ALA A 181 4.21 15.05 -10.10
N SER A 182 4.92 15.16 -11.23
CA SER A 182 4.39 14.92 -12.58
C SER A 182 3.75 13.54 -12.75
N THR A 183 4.24 12.50 -12.03
CA THR A 183 3.63 11.17 -12.03
C THR A 183 2.20 11.17 -11.47
N LEU A 184 1.85 12.17 -10.64
CA LEU A 184 0.51 12.32 -10.11
C LEU A 184 -0.49 12.87 -11.14
N LEU A 185 0.01 13.48 -12.22
CA LEU A 185 -0.80 13.98 -13.33
C LEU A 185 -1.21 12.87 -14.32
N ILE A 186 -0.56 11.70 -14.25
CA ILE A 186 -0.82 10.56 -15.13
C ILE A 186 -2.20 9.97 -14.80
N PRO A 187 -3.23 10.10 -15.65
CA PRO A 187 -4.60 9.83 -15.25
C PRO A 187 -4.87 8.35 -14.94
N SER A 188 -4.23 7.43 -15.66
CA SER A 188 -4.44 5.98 -15.52
C SER A 188 -3.49 5.29 -14.54
N LEU A 189 -2.60 6.02 -13.87
CA LEU A 189 -1.59 5.43 -12.98
C LEU A 189 -2.25 4.83 -11.75
N VAL A 190 -2.01 3.54 -11.51
CA VAL A 190 -2.51 2.78 -10.36
C VAL A 190 -1.39 2.17 -9.51
N TYR A 191 -0.22 1.93 -10.07
CA TYR A 191 0.94 1.36 -9.39
C TYR A 191 2.14 2.29 -9.50
N LEU A 192 2.66 2.74 -8.36
CA LEU A 192 3.84 3.60 -8.29
C LEU A 192 4.89 3.01 -7.33
N ASP A 193 6.00 2.58 -7.88
CA ASP A 193 7.13 2.05 -7.12
C ASP A 193 8.41 2.87 -7.33
N LEU A 194 8.79 3.63 -6.29
CA LEU A 194 9.98 4.48 -6.25
C LEU A 194 10.99 4.03 -5.19
N ARG A 195 10.80 2.85 -4.59
CA ARG A 195 11.61 2.40 -3.44
C ARG A 195 13.08 2.20 -3.80
N PHE A 196 13.96 2.26 -2.79
CA PHE A 196 15.42 2.10 -2.97
C PHE A 196 15.99 3.07 -4.02
N ASN A 197 15.79 4.37 -3.78
CA ASN A 197 16.37 5.46 -4.57
C ASN A 197 16.90 6.56 -3.62
N GLY A 198 17.29 7.70 -4.18
CA GLY A 198 17.72 8.89 -3.45
C GLY A 198 16.73 10.06 -3.52
N PHE A 199 15.42 9.79 -3.63
CA PHE A 199 14.41 10.85 -3.59
C PHE A 199 14.39 11.52 -2.21
N SER A 200 14.11 12.82 -2.17
CA SER A 200 14.25 13.68 -0.98
C SER A 200 13.17 14.76 -0.92
N GLY A 201 13.18 15.58 0.12
CA GLY A 201 12.16 16.61 0.32
C GLY A 201 10.85 16.04 0.87
N GLU A 202 9.81 16.88 0.88
CA GLU A 202 8.51 16.53 1.45
C GLU A 202 7.65 15.72 0.47
N LEU A 203 6.72 14.92 1.02
CA LEU A 203 5.72 14.22 0.23
C LEU A 203 4.55 15.17 -0.09
N PRO A 204 4.14 15.30 -1.37
CA PRO A 204 2.97 16.10 -1.74
C PRO A 204 1.68 15.47 -1.22
N GLU A 205 0.69 16.26 -0.77
CA GLU A 205 -0.59 15.73 -0.27
C GLU A 205 -1.35 14.92 -1.33
N GLU A 206 -1.16 15.29 -2.60
CA GLU A 206 -1.80 14.71 -3.77
C GLU A 206 -1.42 13.23 -3.98
N VAL A 207 -0.28 12.76 -3.45
CA VAL A 207 0.14 11.35 -3.63
C VAL A 207 -0.85 10.39 -2.99
N PHE A 208 -1.44 10.78 -1.86
CA PHE A 208 -2.42 9.95 -1.15
C PHE A 208 -3.86 10.24 -1.57
N ALA A 209 -4.11 11.40 -2.20
CA ALA A 209 -5.41 11.72 -2.79
C ALA A 209 -5.61 11.08 -4.18
N LYS A 210 -4.52 10.75 -4.88
CA LYS A 210 -4.57 10.09 -6.18
C LYS A 210 -5.14 8.67 -6.07
N ASN A 211 -5.84 8.23 -7.12
CA ASN A 211 -6.36 6.87 -7.26
C ASN A 211 -5.27 5.82 -7.55
N LEU A 212 -4.32 5.68 -6.63
CA LEU A 212 -3.30 4.64 -6.64
C LEU A 212 -3.77 3.46 -5.79
N ASP A 213 -3.49 2.23 -6.25
CA ASP A 213 -3.72 1.01 -5.48
C ASP A 213 -2.49 0.67 -4.62
N ALA A 214 -1.28 0.87 -5.15
CA ALA A 214 -0.05 0.55 -4.45
C ALA A 214 0.99 1.67 -4.57
N VAL A 215 1.53 2.10 -3.43
CA VAL A 215 2.48 3.21 -3.32
C VAL A 215 3.72 2.78 -2.50
N PHE A 216 4.84 2.57 -3.18
CA PHE A 216 6.09 2.15 -2.56
C PHE A 216 7.13 3.27 -2.58
N LEU A 217 7.37 3.88 -1.42
CA LEU A 217 8.31 5.01 -1.25
C LEU A 217 9.45 4.70 -0.27
N ASN A 218 9.53 3.46 0.20
CA ASN A 218 10.50 3.06 1.21
C ASN A 218 11.95 3.15 0.74
N ASN A 219 12.88 3.29 1.68
CA ASN A 219 14.32 3.36 1.41
C ASN A 219 14.67 4.52 0.46
N ASN A 220 14.21 5.71 0.81
CA ASN A 220 14.55 6.98 0.19
C ASN A 220 15.05 7.96 1.27
N GLN A 221 15.07 9.25 0.96
CA GLN A 221 15.49 10.33 1.85
C GLN A 221 14.35 11.35 2.04
N PHE A 222 13.09 10.92 1.95
CA PHE A 222 11.94 11.81 2.18
C PHE A 222 11.95 12.36 3.60
N GLU A 223 11.63 13.65 3.73
CA GLU A 223 11.65 14.42 4.98
C GLU A 223 10.28 15.12 5.20
N GLY A 224 10.15 15.93 6.25
CA GLY A 224 8.88 16.59 6.58
C GLY A 224 7.86 15.66 7.24
N SER A 225 6.62 16.14 7.37
CA SER A 225 5.51 15.37 7.95
C SER A 225 4.83 14.47 6.93
N ILE A 226 4.22 13.39 7.41
CA ILE A 226 3.30 12.59 6.58
C ILE A 226 2.04 13.44 6.31
N PRO A 227 1.59 13.60 5.05
CA PRO A 227 0.35 14.28 4.72
C PRO A 227 -0.89 13.73 5.43
N GLU A 228 -1.81 14.63 5.83
CA GLU A 228 -3.06 14.26 6.51
C GLU A 228 -4.05 13.49 5.62
N THR A 229 -3.85 13.51 4.30
CA THR A 229 -4.63 12.75 3.31
C THR A 229 -4.34 11.24 3.32
N LEU A 230 -3.31 10.77 4.03
CA LEU A 230 -2.89 9.37 4.05
C LEU A 230 -4.06 8.40 4.31
N TRP A 231 -4.83 8.65 5.37
CA TRP A 231 -5.88 7.72 5.81
C TRP A 231 -7.13 7.74 4.89
N SER A 232 -7.21 8.71 3.99
CA SER A 232 -8.23 8.78 2.94
C SER A 232 -7.78 8.19 1.61
N SER A 233 -6.58 7.61 1.55
CA SER A 233 -6.06 7.05 0.31
C SER A 233 -6.87 5.84 -0.16
N PRO A 234 -7.15 5.73 -1.47
CA PRO A 234 -7.78 4.54 -2.05
C PRO A 234 -6.82 3.35 -2.14
N ALA A 235 -5.54 3.54 -1.83
CA ALA A 235 -4.54 2.50 -1.88
C ALA A 235 -4.84 1.35 -0.92
N THR A 236 -4.42 0.15 -1.31
CA THR A 236 -4.43 -1.04 -0.47
C THR A 236 -3.11 -1.20 0.30
N VAL A 237 -2.00 -0.73 -0.29
CA VAL A 237 -0.65 -0.84 0.29
C VAL A 237 0.10 0.49 0.17
N ILE A 238 0.63 0.97 1.30
CA ILE A 238 1.53 2.12 1.36
C ILE A 238 2.75 1.77 2.21
N THR A 239 3.95 1.99 1.68
CA THR A 239 5.18 1.87 2.46
C THR A 239 6.03 3.12 2.39
N LEU A 240 6.26 3.69 3.57
CA LEU A 240 7.09 4.87 3.82
C LEU A 240 8.34 4.52 4.65
N ALA A 241 8.61 3.22 4.84
CA ALA A 241 9.68 2.71 5.68
C ALA A 241 11.07 3.23 5.27
N ASN A 242 12.00 3.32 6.23
CA ASN A 242 13.39 3.70 5.97
C ASN A 242 13.53 5.04 5.22
N ASN A 243 12.90 6.09 5.76
CA ASN A 243 13.02 7.47 5.29
C ASN A 243 13.49 8.36 6.46
N ARG A 244 13.35 9.68 6.32
CA ARG A 244 13.65 10.67 7.37
C ARG A 244 12.40 11.46 7.76
N LEU A 245 11.22 10.86 7.61
CA LEU A 245 9.93 11.50 7.92
C LEU A 245 9.87 11.84 9.41
N THR A 246 9.32 13.01 9.73
CA THR A 246 9.24 13.61 11.06
C THR A 246 7.80 13.97 11.41
N GLY A 247 7.57 14.49 12.61
CA GLY A 247 6.25 14.91 13.05
C GLY A 247 5.35 13.74 13.45
N PRO A 248 4.08 14.03 13.81
CA PRO A 248 3.15 13.01 14.27
C PRO A 248 2.66 12.11 13.15
N VAL A 249 2.19 10.92 13.54
CA VAL A 249 1.32 10.11 12.68
C VAL A 249 0.03 10.90 12.43
N PRO A 250 -0.47 11.01 11.19
CA PRO A 250 -1.62 11.85 10.88
C PRO A 250 -2.88 11.46 11.65
N THR A 251 -3.72 12.45 11.96
CA THR A 251 -4.91 12.25 12.81
C THR A 251 -6.21 12.29 12.02
N SER A 252 -6.20 12.91 10.86
CA SER A 252 -7.38 13.10 10.01
C SER A 252 -7.74 11.79 9.32
N TYR A 253 -8.89 11.22 9.66
CA TYR A 253 -9.45 10.08 8.97
C TYR A 253 -10.73 10.50 8.26
N SER A 254 -10.98 9.94 7.08
CA SER A 254 -12.25 10.14 6.38
C SER A 254 -13.21 9.01 6.75
N TYR A 255 -14.40 9.38 7.24
CA TYR A 255 -15.48 8.43 7.50
C TYR A 255 -15.91 7.75 6.19
N GLY A 256 -15.58 6.47 6.02
CA GLY A 256 -16.17 5.62 4.99
C GLY A 256 -15.36 5.34 3.73
N GLY A 257 -14.02 5.35 3.73
CA GLY A 257 -13.30 5.12 2.47
C GLY A 257 -11.78 4.95 2.54
N GLY A 258 -11.28 3.98 3.30
CA GLY A 258 -9.88 3.53 3.19
C GLY A 258 -9.82 2.05 2.86
N ARG A 259 -9.13 1.69 1.76
CA ARG A 259 -8.86 0.28 1.39
C ARG A 259 -7.54 -0.24 1.96
N LEU A 260 -6.85 0.59 2.72
CA LEU A 260 -5.55 0.29 3.27
C LEU A 260 -5.61 -0.98 4.12
N ARG A 261 -4.82 -1.96 3.69
CA ARG A 261 -4.56 -3.23 4.35
C ARG A 261 -3.19 -3.24 4.98
N GLU A 262 -2.22 -2.64 4.31
CA GLU A 262 -0.83 -2.63 4.77
C GLU A 262 -0.26 -1.22 4.77
N VAL A 263 0.24 -0.79 5.93
CA VAL A 263 0.94 0.49 6.09
C VAL A 263 2.21 0.30 6.90
N LEU A 264 3.35 0.64 6.29
CA LEU A 264 4.68 0.50 6.91
C LEU A 264 5.35 1.86 7.07
N PHE A 265 5.61 2.26 8.32
CA PHE A 265 6.33 3.49 8.69
C PHE A 265 7.69 3.22 9.34
N LEU A 266 8.12 1.96 9.40
CA LEU A 266 9.28 1.58 10.20
C LEU A 266 10.54 2.37 9.84
N ASN A 267 11.40 2.62 10.82
CA ASN A 267 12.68 3.31 10.65
C ASN A 267 12.52 4.70 10.02
N ASN A 268 11.80 5.57 10.73
CA ASN A 268 11.66 6.99 10.45
C ASN A 268 11.99 7.79 11.72
N ARG A 269 11.62 9.08 11.76
CA ARG A 269 11.79 9.96 12.92
C ARG A 269 10.44 10.49 13.40
N LEU A 270 9.38 9.69 13.28
CA LEU A 270 8.03 10.08 13.67
C LEU A 270 7.95 10.28 15.18
N THR A 271 7.31 11.37 15.62
CA THR A 271 7.19 11.79 17.01
C THR A 271 5.73 11.84 17.44
N GLY A 272 5.45 12.30 18.67
CA GLY A 272 4.08 12.41 19.17
C GLY A 272 3.50 11.06 19.61
N CYS A 273 2.18 11.02 19.77
CA CYS A 273 1.47 9.85 20.26
C CYS A 273 0.89 9.03 19.09
N VAL A 274 0.60 7.76 19.35
CA VAL A 274 -0.19 6.93 18.42
C VAL A 274 -1.65 7.44 18.43
N PRO A 275 -2.22 7.86 17.28
CA PRO A 275 -3.53 8.50 17.26
C PRO A 275 -4.67 7.50 17.40
N GLU A 276 -5.75 7.91 18.07
CA GLU A 276 -6.96 7.07 18.24
C GLU A 276 -7.60 6.67 16.91
N ALA A 277 -7.49 7.56 15.92
CA ALA A 277 -8.03 7.40 14.57
C ALA A 277 -7.62 6.07 13.92
N LEU A 278 -6.43 5.54 14.24
CA LEU A 278 -5.96 4.26 13.71
C LEU A 278 -6.89 3.11 14.06
N GLY A 279 -7.49 3.14 15.26
CA GLY A 279 -8.42 2.12 15.71
C GLY A 279 -9.68 1.97 14.86
N PHE A 280 -9.97 2.97 14.02
CA PHE A 280 -11.16 3.03 13.18
C PHE A 280 -10.89 2.70 11.71
N LEU A 281 -9.68 2.24 11.37
CA LEU A 281 -9.34 1.82 10.01
C LEU A 281 -9.90 0.39 9.77
N PRO A 282 -10.88 0.21 8.88
CA PRO A 282 -11.68 -1.01 8.82
C PRO A 282 -10.98 -2.21 8.15
N CYS A 283 -9.97 -1.95 7.31
CA CYS A 283 -9.31 -2.95 6.46
C CYS A 283 -7.87 -3.28 6.87
N ILE A 284 -7.31 -2.61 7.88
CA ILE A 284 -5.88 -2.76 8.21
C ILE A 284 -5.60 -4.17 8.72
N GLU A 285 -4.67 -4.84 8.06
CA GLU A 285 -4.15 -6.18 8.33
C GLU A 285 -2.70 -6.12 8.83
N VAL A 286 -1.90 -5.17 8.33
CA VAL A 286 -0.50 -4.98 8.70
C VAL A 286 -0.22 -3.51 9.01
N LEU A 287 0.25 -3.24 10.24
CA LEU A 287 0.67 -1.91 10.68
C LEU A 287 2.04 -2.01 11.37
N ASP A 288 3.05 -1.37 10.77
CA ASP A 288 4.39 -1.28 11.35
C ASP A 288 4.78 0.18 11.61
N LEU A 289 4.85 0.55 12.89
CA LEU A 289 5.28 1.85 13.41
C LEU A 289 6.66 1.76 14.09
N SER A 290 7.37 0.63 13.95
CA SER A 290 8.57 0.35 14.72
C SER A 290 9.76 1.26 14.36
N SER A 291 10.73 1.34 15.26
CA SER A 291 11.95 2.14 15.06
C SER A 291 11.64 3.61 14.73
N ASN A 292 10.86 4.25 15.61
CA ASN A 292 10.50 5.66 15.53
C ASN A 292 10.75 6.33 16.90
N LEU A 293 10.26 7.56 17.07
CA LEU A 293 10.35 8.35 18.30
C LEU A 293 8.95 8.57 18.92
N LEU A 294 8.01 7.64 18.68
CA LEU A 294 6.64 7.73 19.21
C LEU A 294 6.66 7.58 20.74
N SER A 295 5.78 8.30 21.43
CA SER A 295 5.79 8.42 22.89
C SER A 295 4.38 8.41 23.50
N GLY A 296 4.32 8.29 24.82
CA GLY A 296 3.08 8.22 25.59
C GLY A 296 2.37 6.88 25.50
N HIS A 297 1.07 6.88 25.84
CA HIS A 297 0.28 5.66 25.96
C HIS A 297 -0.27 5.17 24.62
N LEU A 298 -0.40 3.85 24.47
CA LEU A 298 -1.17 3.27 23.37
C LEU A 298 -2.67 3.54 23.55
N PRO A 299 -3.37 4.03 22.52
CA PRO A 299 -4.80 4.22 22.59
C PRO A 299 -5.53 2.87 22.61
N SER A 300 -6.51 2.74 23.52
CA SER A 300 -7.36 1.55 23.61
C SER A 300 -8.20 1.31 22.35
N THR A 301 -8.42 2.33 21.50
CA THR A 301 -9.11 2.18 20.22
C THR A 301 -8.41 1.22 19.26
N LEU A 302 -7.11 0.94 19.43
CA LEU A 302 -6.42 -0.08 18.61
C LEU A 302 -7.02 -1.48 18.75
N SER A 303 -7.76 -1.76 19.82
CA SER A 303 -8.51 -3.01 19.95
C SER A 303 -9.67 -3.14 18.95
N CYS A 304 -10.04 -2.05 18.27
CA CYS A 304 -11.10 -2.03 17.27
C CYS A 304 -10.61 -2.40 15.86
N LEU A 305 -9.31 -2.61 15.68
CA LEU A 305 -8.72 -3.12 14.44
C LEU A 305 -9.06 -4.61 14.24
N SER A 306 -10.31 -4.92 13.89
CA SER A 306 -10.79 -6.30 13.79
C SER A 306 -10.06 -7.16 12.74
N GLY A 307 -9.46 -6.51 11.73
CA GLY A 307 -8.69 -7.13 10.65
C GLY A 307 -7.21 -7.39 10.93
N ILE A 308 -6.64 -6.79 11.98
CA ILE A 308 -5.18 -6.75 12.17
C ILE A 308 -4.58 -8.13 12.43
N GLU A 309 -3.56 -8.46 11.66
CA GLU A 309 -2.78 -9.69 11.76
C GLU A 309 -1.38 -9.40 12.29
N VAL A 310 -0.74 -8.33 11.82
CA VAL A 310 0.60 -7.92 12.24
C VAL A 310 0.57 -6.50 12.77
N LEU A 311 0.87 -6.33 14.06
CA LEU A 311 1.06 -5.03 14.70
C LEU A 311 2.46 -4.95 15.29
N ASN A 312 3.31 -4.09 14.71
CA ASN A 312 4.65 -3.85 15.20
C ASN A 312 4.82 -2.39 15.61
N ILE A 313 5.06 -2.16 16.90
CA ILE A 313 5.30 -0.84 17.49
C ILE A 313 6.61 -0.81 18.29
N ALA A 314 7.48 -1.79 18.04
CA ALA A 314 8.74 -1.96 18.76
C ALA A 314 9.70 -0.78 18.55
N HIS A 315 10.70 -0.64 19.41
CA HIS A 315 11.74 0.40 19.30
C HIS A 315 11.13 1.82 19.20
N ASN A 316 10.34 2.19 20.18
CA ASN A 316 9.78 3.53 20.36
C ASN A 316 10.00 3.98 21.83
N GLN A 317 9.37 5.08 22.21
CA GLN A 317 9.41 5.66 23.56
C GLN A 317 8.03 5.56 24.25
N LEU A 318 7.24 4.53 23.92
CA LEU A 318 5.89 4.35 24.46
C LEU A 318 5.93 3.96 25.95
N THR A 319 5.02 4.52 26.74
CA THR A 319 4.94 4.39 28.20
C THR A 319 3.59 3.82 28.63
N GLY A 320 3.45 3.56 29.94
CA GLY A 320 2.21 3.09 30.55
C GLY A 320 2.01 1.58 30.47
N GLU A 321 0.75 1.15 30.54
CA GLU A 321 0.38 -0.27 30.46
C GLU A 321 -0.10 -0.63 29.04
N LEU A 322 0.27 -1.81 28.56
CA LEU A 322 -0.26 -2.36 27.31
C LEU A 322 -1.75 -2.73 27.51
N PRO A 323 -2.70 -2.14 26.76
CA PRO A 323 -4.11 -2.39 26.96
C PRO A 323 -4.48 -3.86 26.71
N GLU A 324 -5.25 -4.46 27.63
CA GLU A 324 -5.69 -5.87 27.54
C GLU A 324 -6.40 -6.18 26.23
N LEU A 325 -7.23 -5.26 25.76
CA LEU A 325 -8.02 -5.42 24.54
C LEU A 325 -7.17 -5.53 23.27
N VAL A 326 -5.95 -4.98 23.26
CA VAL A 326 -5.00 -5.18 22.13
C VAL A 326 -4.53 -6.63 22.10
N CYS A 327 -4.41 -7.28 23.25
CA CYS A 327 -4.02 -8.67 23.33
C CYS A 327 -5.16 -9.66 23.04
N GLU A 328 -6.41 -9.18 22.97
CA GLU A 328 -7.60 -9.97 22.64
C GLU A 328 -8.01 -9.88 21.16
N LEU A 329 -7.26 -9.11 20.34
CA LEU A 329 -7.49 -9.02 18.91
C LEU A 329 -7.57 -10.42 18.29
N ARG A 330 -8.65 -10.69 17.55
CA ARG A 330 -9.00 -12.06 17.14
C ARG A 330 -8.08 -12.61 16.06
N ARG A 331 -7.61 -11.74 15.16
CA ARG A 331 -6.80 -12.12 14.00
C ARG A 331 -5.30 -11.89 14.20
N ILE A 332 -4.89 -11.34 15.34
CA ILE A 332 -3.48 -11.04 15.58
C ILE A 332 -2.65 -12.32 15.57
N THR A 333 -1.57 -12.32 14.80
CA THR A 333 -0.63 -13.43 14.65
C THR A 333 0.78 -13.02 15.03
N ASN A 334 1.13 -11.74 14.85
CA ASN A 334 2.37 -11.16 15.33
C ASN A 334 2.12 -9.79 15.99
N LEU A 335 2.40 -9.71 17.28
CA LEU A 335 2.39 -8.48 18.05
C LEU A 335 3.79 -8.22 18.61
N SER A 336 4.43 -7.14 18.20
CA SER A 336 5.70 -6.72 18.78
C SER A 336 5.58 -5.34 19.42
N VAL A 337 5.84 -5.29 20.72
CA VAL A 337 5.88 -4.09 21.56
C VAL A 337 7.26 -3.89 22.20
N ALA A 338 8.25 -4.65 21.72
CA ALA A 338 9.58 -4.72 22.30
C ALA A 338 10.30 -3.36 22.29
N PHE A 339 11.27 -3.19 23.18
CA PHE A 339 12.13 -2.02 23.25
C PHE A 339 11.38 -0.69 23.41
N ASN A 340 10.34 -0.68 24.24
CA ASN A 340 9.62 0.52 24.70
C ASN A 340 9.87 0.74 26.21
N PHE A 341 9.01 1.53 26.88
CA PHE A 341 9.01 1.78 28.32
C PHE A 341 7.69 1.35 28.98
N PHE A 342 7.03 0.31 28.45
CA PHE A 342 5.81 -0.22 29.08
C PHE A 342 6.12 -0.72 30.49
N SER A 343 5.34 -0.28 31.48
CA SER A 343 5.47 -0.63 32.89
C SER A 343 4.57 -1.78 33.31
N GLY A 344 3.58 -2.13 32.48
CA GLY A 344 2.63 -3.19 32.74
C GLY A 344 2.11 -3.84 31.46
N ILE A 345 1.79 -5.12 31.57
CA ILE A 345 1.13 -5.91 30.53
C ILE A 345 -0.01 -6.65 31.23
N SER A 346 -1.21 -6.66 30.63
CA SER A 346 -2.35 -7.37 31.21
C SER A 346 -2.12 -8.88 31.23
N GLN A 347 -2.78 -9.58 32.16
CA GLN A 347 -2.75 -11.05 32.20
C GLN A 347 -3.34 -11.67 30.93
N GLY A 348 -4.31 -11.01 30.28
CA GLY A 348 -4.87 -11.45 29.01
C GLY A 348 -3.82 -11.60 27.89
N CYS A 349 -2.72 -10.85 27.94
CA CYS A 349 -1.62 -10.98 26.98
C CYS A 349 -0.82 -12.27 27.14
N ASP A 350 -0.86 -12.95 28.29
CA ASP A 350 -0.23 -14.27 28.45
C ASP A 350 -0.90 -15.33 27.56
N ALA A 351 -2.19 -15.14 27.24
CA ALA A 351 -2.91 -16.02 26.32
C ALA A 351 -2.41 -15.91 24.86
N LEU A 352 -1.70 -14.83 24.49
CA LEU A 352 -1.08 -14.71 23.17
C LEU A 352 0.04 -15.74 22.96
N ALA A 353 0.77 -16.11 24.01
CA ALA A 353 1.95 -16.97 23.92
C ALA A 353 1.69 -18.35 23.27
N GLY A 354 0.43 -18.80 23.25
CA GLY A 354 0.01 -20.06 22.60
C GLY A 354 -0.60 -19.90 21.20
N ARG A 355 -0.94 -18.68 20.75
CA ARG A 355 -1.67 -18.43 19.48
C ARG A 355 -0.99 -17.47 18.51
N SER A 356 -0.06 -16.65 18.99
CA SER A 356 0.58 -15.58 18.23
C SER A 356 2.02 -15.41 18.68
N VAL A 357 2.86 -14.86 17.80
CA VAL A 357 4.18 -14.35 18.19
C VAL A 357 3.97 -13.05 18.97
N PHE A 358 4.41 -13.02 20.22
CA PHE A 358 4.32 -11.86 21.08
C PHE A 358 5.70 -11.51 21.63
N ASP A 359 6.28 -10.41 21.15
CA ASP A 359 7.55 -9.89 21.66
C ASP A 359 7.35 -8.63 22.49
N PHE A 360 7.74 -8.70 23.75
CA PHE A 360 7.68 -7.60 24.72
C PHE A 360 9.03 -7.39 25.43
N ALA A 361 10.12 -7.93 24.89
CA ALA A 361 11.46 -7.76 25.45
C ALA A 361 11.86 -6.27 25.49
N GLY A 362 12.82 -5.91 26.33
CA GLY A 362 13.34 -4.55 26.41
C GLY A 362 12.32 -3.51 26.87
N ASN A 363 11.33 -3.90 27.69
CA ASN A 363 10.39 -2.99 28.36
C ASN A 363 10.75 -2.81 29.85
N CYS A 364 9.84 -2.24 30.64
CA CYS A 364 10.01 -1.93 32.06
C CYS A 364 8.97 -2.63 32.94
N VAL A 365 8.63 -3.87 32.61
CA VAL A 365 7.55 -4.61 33.29
C VAL A 365 8.09 -5.37 34.51
N PRO A 366 7.69 -5.02 35.76
CA PRO A 366 8.19 -5.68 36.95
C PRO A 366 7.86 -7.18 36.96
N GLY A 367 8.82 -8.00 37.41
CA GLY A 367 8.63 -9.45 37.56
C GLY A 367 8.62 -10.25 36.25
N ARG A 368 8.88 -9.63 35.09
CA ARG A 368 9.03 -10.31 33.80
C ARG A 368 10.50 -10.45 33.40
N GLY A 369 10.81 -11.44 32.57
CA GLY A 369 12.14 -11.65 32.00
C GLY A 369 12.43 -10.74 30.80
N MET A 370 13.70 -10.63 30.42
CA MET A 370 14.16 -9.88 29.24
C MET A 370 13.75 -8.39 29.25
N GLN A 371 13.70 -7.77 30.43
CA GLN A 371 13.36 -6.35 30.59
C GLN A 371 14.62 -5.49 30.64
N ARG A 372 14.46 -4.17 30.45
CA ARG A 372 15.56 -3.20 30.58
C ARG A 372 16.14 -3.25 32.00
N PRO A 373 17.47 -3.10 32.15
CA PRO A 373 18.09 -3.02 33.46
C PRO A 373 17.81 -1.65 34.11
N GLN A 374 17.78 -1.60 35.45
CA GLN A 374 17.85 -0.32 36.15
C GLN A 374 19.23 0.33 35.90
N PRO A 375 19.32 1.67 35.74
CA PRO A 375 18.27 2.67 35.95
C PRO A 375 17.49 3.08 34.69
N GLU A 376 17.60 2.36 33.57
CA GLU A 376 16.97 2.77 32.30
C GLU A 376 15.44 2.89 32.40
N CYS A 377 14.81 2.12 33.28
CA CYS A 377 13.39 2.21 33.57
C CYS A 377 12.98 3.37 34.49
N ASP A 378 13.93 3.93 35.24
CA ASP A 378 13.67 5.06 36.15
C ASP A 378 13.69 6.40 35.39
N GLY A 379 14.25 6.40 34.18
CA GLY A 379 14.41 7.57 33.30
C GLY A 379 13.58 7.48 32.03
N ALA A 380 12.41 6.80 32.06
CA ALA A 380 11.48 6.83 30.94
C ALA A 380 11.31 8.29 30.49
N PRO A 381 11.52 8.63 29.19
CA PRO A 381 11.51 9.99 28.72
C PRO A 381 10.23 10.65 29.22
N GLY A 382 10.38 11.58 30.17
CA GLY A 382 9.26 12.19 30.86
C GLY A 382 8.26 12.66 29.82
N ASP A 383 7.00 12.24 29.99
CA ASP A 383 5.93 12.38 29.01
C ASP A 383 6.12 13.63 28.17
N ALA A 384 6.35 13.45 26.87
CA ALA A 384 6.48 14.52 25.91
C ALA A 384 5.19 15.37 25.92
N GLY A 385 5.12 16.32 26.86
CA GLY A 385 3.93 17.09 27.17
C GLY A 385 2.78 16.27 27.79
N LEU A 386 1.89 16.97 28.51
CA LEU A 386 0.57 16.45 28.92
C LEU A 386 -0.28 15.94 27.73
N SER A 387 0.14 16.19 26.49
CA SER A 387 -0.58 15.84 25.26
C SER A 387 -0.67 14.34 24.97
N CYS A 388 0.32 13.55 25.42
CA CYS A 388 0.30 12.09 25.22
C CYS A 388 -0.04 11.30 26.50
N LEU A 389 -0.27 12.02 27.61
CA LEU A 389 -0.76 11.45 28.86
C LEU A 389 -2.24 11.11 28.73
N ARG A 390 -2.61 9.89 29.11
CA ARG A 390 -4.01 9.47 29.14
C ARG A 390 -4.36 8.86 30.47
N ILE A 391 -5.48 9.32 31.01
CA ILE A 391 -6.13 8.68 32.14
C ILE A 391 -6.92 7.51 31.54
N PRO A 392 -6.63 6.25 31.95
CA PRO A 392 -7.40 5.10 31.51
C PRO A 392 -8.89 5.36 31.79
N GLY A 393 -9.71 5.40 30.74
CA GLY A 393 -11.15 5.52 30.89
C GLY A 393 -11.68 4.29 31.64
N SER A 394 -12.58 4.49 32.60
CA SER A 394 -13.16 3.40 33.41
C SER A 394 -14.13 2.49 32.64
N ARG A 395 -14.24 2.64 31.32
CA ARG A 395 -15.14 1.90 30.45
C ARG A 395 -14.40 1.36 29.22
N PRO A 396 -14.67 0.09 28.82
CA PRO A 396 -14.12 -0.46 27.59
C PRO A 396 -14.58 0.39 26.40
N VAL A 397 -13.69 0.60 25.44
CA VAL A 397 -14.02 1.28 24.18
C VAL A 397 -15.05 0.43 23.46
N ALA A 398 -16.25 0.97 23.26
CA ALA A 398 -17.23 0.36 22.39
C ALA A 398 -16.77 0.58 20.95
N CYS A 399 -16.18 -0.44 20.35
CA CYS A 399 -15.90 -0.43 18.91
C CYS A 399 -17.25 -0.33 18.20
N ALA A 400 -17.53 0.83 17.60
CA ALA A 400 -18.74 0.99 16.82
C ALA A 400 -18.64 0.02 15.63
N GLU A 401 -19.45 -1.03 15.63
CA GLU A 401 -19.74 -1.74 14.39
C GLU A 401 -20.35 -0.71 13.45
N ALA A 402 -19.67 -0.40 12.35
CA ALA A 402 -20.25 0.36 11.27
C ALA A 402 -21.34 -0.50 10.61
N ALA A 403 -22.47 -0.67 11.29
CA ALA A 403 -23.68 -1.19 10.71
C ALA A 403 -24.24 -0.10 9.80
N VAL A 404 -23.79 -0.08 8.54
CA VAL A 404 -24.46 0.70 7.50
C VAL A 404 -25.80 0.01 7.24
N SER A 405 -26.86 0.49 7.88
CA SER A 405 -28.22 0.10 7.53
C SER A 405 -28.55 0.71 6.18
N VAL A 406 -28.59 -0.11 5.13
CA VAL A 406 -29.19 0.27 3.85
C VAL A 406 -30.71 0.28 4.04
N GLY A 407 -31.22 1.40 4.55
CA GLY A 407 -32.66 1.62 4.67
C GLY A 407 -33.24 2.04 3.31
N VAL A 408 -34.01 1.16 2.68
CA VAL A 408 -34.87 1.55 1.55
C VAL A 408 -36.07 2.32 2.11
N GLY A 409 -35.96 3.64 2.17
CA GLY A 409 -37.06 4.52 2.56
C GLY A 409 -38.00 4.78 1.39
N VAL A 410 -39.20 4.20 1.39
CA VAL A 410 -40.28 4.59 0.48
C VAL A 410 -41.02 5.79 1.11
N THR A 411 -40.80 6.99 0.59
CA THR A 411 -41.55 8.18 1.01
C THR A 411 -42.83 8.31 0.17
N PHE A 412 -43.99 8.15 0.82
CA PHE A 412 -45.27 8.57 0.23
C PHE A 412 -45.42 10.09 0.44
N GLY A 413 -45.36 10.85 -0.65
CA GLY A 413 -45.47 12.30 -0.62
C GLY A 413 -46.85 12.78 -0.14
N GLY A 414 -46.92 13.25 1.11
CA GLY A 414 -48.01 14.06 1.64
C GLY A 414 -47.45 15.40 2.11
N ALA A 415 -47.78 16.48 1.42
CA ALA A 415 -47.30 17.82 1.73
C ALA A 415 -47.91 18.36 3.03
N LEU A 416 -47.06 18.82 3.95
CA LEU A 416 -47.39 19.86 4.95
C LEU A 416 -46.17 20.78 5.13
N PRO A 417 -46.37 22.10 5.27
CA PRO A 417 -45.27 23.06 5.40
C PRO A 417 -44.81 23.19 6.85
N PHE A 418 -43.52 23.46 7.04
CA PHE A 418 -42.83 24.15 8.16
C PHE A 418 -41.53 23.44 8.61
N GLY A 419 -40.39 24.11 8.38
CA GLY A 419 -39.33 24.27 9.38
C GLY A 419 -38.23 23.19 9.57
N LEU A 420 -37.03 23.51 9.06
CA LEU A 420 -35.68 23.25 9.60
C LEU A 420 -35.00 21.85 9.51
N SER A 421 -33.73 21.94 9.09
CA SER A 421 -32.55 21.09 9.38
C SER A 421 -32.20 19.90 8.45
N GLY A 422 -31.04 20.06 7.80
CA GLY A 422 -29.89 19.14 7.83
C GLY A 422 -30.10 17.64 7.57
N GLY A 423 -29.73 17.21 6.36
CA GLY A 423 -29.44 15.80 6.06
C GLY A 423 -29.02 15.64 4.60
N ALA A 424 -27.74 15.37 4.35
CA ALA A 424 -27.25 14.97 3.04
C ALA A 424 -27.63 13.50 2.80
N GLY A 425 -28.82 13.27 2.25
CA GLY A 425 -29.21 11.98 1.70
C GLY A 425 -28.87 11.93 0.21
N VAL A 426 -28.20 10.86 -0.23
CA VAL A 426 -28.04 10.57 -1.66
C VAL A 426 -29.40 10.10 -2.19
N GLY A 427 -30.14 11.00 -2.82
CA GLY A 427 -31.37 10.67 -3.54
C GLY A 427 -31.07 10.26 -4.97
N VAL A 428 -31.33 9.01 -5.33
CA VAL A 428 -31.37 8.58 -6.74
C VAL A 428 -32.75 8.92 -7.29
N THR A 429 -32.82 9.97 -8.11
CA THR A 429 -34.07 10.39 -8.77
C THR A 429 -34.32 9.52 -9.99
N MET A 430 -35.28 8.59 -9.93
CA MET A 430 -35.80 7.90 -11.10
C MET A 430 -36.83 8.80 -11.80
N ILE A 431 -36.59 9.18 -13.07
CA ILE A 431 -37.55 9.90 -13.90
C ILE A 431 -38.46 8.86 -14.59
N PRO A 432 -39.78 8.79 -14.31
CA PRO A 432 -40.66 7.90 -15.05
C PRO A 432 -41.04 8.54 -16.39
N TYR A 433 -40.72 7.89 -17.50
CA TYR A 433 -41.40 8.09 -18.77
C TYR A 433 -42.77 7.39 -18.68
N LEU A 434 -43.85 8.16 -18.81
CA LEU A 434 -45.20 7.61 -18.97
C LEU A 434 -45.35 7.05 -20.39
N GLY A 435 -45.29 5.72 -20.52
CA GLY A 435 -45.58 4.98 -21.74
C GLY A 435 -46.23 3.65 -21.40
N SER A 436 -47.42 3.44 -21.93
CA SER A 436 -48.37 2.37 -21.62
C SER A 436 -47.88 0.93 -21.83
N SER A 437 -48.35 0.07 -20.92
CA SER A 437 -48.70 -1.35 -21.11
C SER A 437 -47.62 -2.32 -21.63
N SER A 438 -46.93 -2.97 -20.68
CA SER A 438 -46.69 -4.42 -20.57
C SER A 438 -45.47 -4.64 -19.66
N GLU A 439 -45.52 -5.63 -18.78
CA GLU A 439 -44.43 -5.97 -17.85
C GLU A 439 -43.07 -6.09 -18.57
N PRO A 440 -41.97 -5.78 -17.86
CA PRO A 440 -41.16 -6.93 -17.46
C PRO A 440 -40.79 -6.93 -15.97
N VAL A 441 -40.79 -8.15 -15.44
CA VAL A 441 -40.12 -8.59 -14.22
C VAL A 441 -38.66 -8.10 -14.21
N LEU A 442 -38.27 -7.35 -13.18
CA LEU A 442 -36.88 -7.26 -12.75
C LEU A 442 -36.83 -7.45 -11.24
N GLU A 443 -36.82 -8.72 -10.85
CA GLU A 443 -36.51 -9.17 -9.50
C GLU A 443 -35.00 -8.97 -9.28
N LEU A 444 -34.60 -7.81 -8.75
CA LEU A 444 -33.26 -7.68 -8.19
C LEU A 444 -33.28 -8.31 -6.80
N ALA A 445 -32.95 -9.59 -6.74
CA ALA A 445 -32.71 -10.33 -5.51
C ALA A 445 -31.46 -9.76 -4.81
N LEU A 446 -31.64 -8.77 -3.95
CA LEU A 446 -30.66 -8.39 -2.91
C LEU A 446 -30.89 -9.18 -1.61
N THR A 447 -31.47 -10.38 -1.72
CA THR A 447 -31.56 -11.35 -0.62
C THR A 447 -30.40 -12.32 -0.72
N GLY A 448 -29.20 -11.90 -0.28
CA GLY A 448 -28.06 -12.83 -0.25
C GLY A 448 -26.67 -12.27 0.07
N LEU A 449 -26.49 -10.96 0.22
CA LEU A 449 -25.18 -10.41 0.60
C LEU A 449 -25.00 -10.50 2.12
N ARG A 450 -24.31 -11.55 2.55
CA ARG A 450 -23.72 -11.64 3.89
C ARG A 450 -22.42 -10.83 3.83
N ILE A 451 -22.50 -9.57 4.19
CA ILE A 451 -21.32 -8.68 4.20
C ILE A 451 -20.65 -8.89 5.55
N ASP A 452 -19.55 -9.63 5.57
CA ASP A 452 -18.90 -10.08 6.80
C ASP A 452 -17.90 -9.03 7.35
N SER A 453 -17.65 -7.94 6.60
CA SER A 453 -16.83 -6.83 7.08
C SER A 453 -17.14 -5.49 6.39
N ALA A 454 -16.95 -4.38 7.10
CA ALA A 454 -16.98 -3.03 6.52
C ALA A 454 -15.98 -2.85 5.35
N CYS A 455 -14.97 -3.72 5.27
CA CYS A 455 -13.98 -3.74 4.19
C CYS A 455 -14.56 -4.23 2.85
N GLU A 456 -15.42 -5.26 2.88
CA GLU A 456 -16.12 -5.76 1.68
C GLU A 456 -17.15 -4.73 1.16
N LEU A 457 -17.79 -4.01 2.08
CA LEU A 457 -18.78 -2.97 1.76
C LEU A 457 -18.15 -1.76 1.07
N ALA A 458 -16.94 -1.36 1.47
CA ALA A 458 -16.16 -0.31 0.80
C ALA A 458 -15.74 -0.72 -0.63
N PHE A 459 -15.42 -2.00 -0.83
CA PHE A 459 -15.09 -2.54 -2.15
C PHE A 459 -16.29 -2.52 -3.11
N GLU A 460 -17.47 -2.96 -2.66
CA GLU A 460 -18.67 -3.01 -3.49
C GLU A 460 -19.24 -1.62 -3.83
N LEU A 461 -19.19 -0.65 -2.91
CA LEU A 461 -19.72 0.70 -3.16
C LEU A 461 -18.94 1.46 -4.22
N ASP A 462 -17.63 1.25 -4.32
CA ASP A 462 -16.80 1.89 -5.33
C ASP A 462 -16.88 1.18 -6.69
N ASP A 463 -16.99 -0.16 -6.72
CA ASP A 463 -17.27 -0.89 -7.98
C ASP A 463 -18.63 -0.46 -8.56
N LEU A 464 -19.61 -0.18 -7.69
CA LEU A 464 -20.90 0.39 -8.08
C LEU A 464 -20.84 1.87 -8.51
N ARG A 465 -19.83 2.64 -8.07
CA ARG A 465 -19.61 4.04 -8.54
C ARG A 465 -18.82 4.12 -9.83
N ALA A 466 -17.98 3.12 -10.11
CA ALA A 466 -17.15 3.05 -11.30
C ALA A 466 -17.90 2.52 -12.54
N ARG A 467 -19.01 1.81 -12.34
CA ARG A 467 -19.95 1.37 -13.36
C ARG A 467 -21.04 2.40 -13.59
#